data_AF-A0A6G1KBC0-F1
#
_entry.id   AF-A0A6G1KBC0-F1
#
_cell.length_a   1.000
_cell.length_b   1.000
_cell.length_c   1.000
_cell.angle_alpha   90.00
_cell.angle_beta   90.00
_cell.angle_gamma   90.00
#
_symmetry.space_group_name_H-M   'P 1'
#
loop_
_entity.id
_entity.type
_entity.pdbx_description
1 polymer ?
#
loop_
_entity_poly.entity_id
_entity_poly.type
_entity_poly.pdbx_seq_one_letter_code
_entity_poly.pdbx_strand_id
1 'polypeptide(L)'
;MANAEACVRAFLVRTYHETGGKPLHALDHMDDGTPIELTITINPTDGSAHVDFTGTGEEGYHSFNAPQAIARSATLYVLRCLINQEIPLNEGCLRPLDFTIPKGTLLNPSPEAAVCAGNPITSQRVTDVLIKAFEACAASQGDCNVFSLGIDGDFDPDGNAIPDSGFGFGETICGGSGAGPGWNGTSGVHIHMTNTRITDPEMLEKRYPVLLREFSIQEGSGGRGKWNGGNGIRRVYEFGREVRASIVSERRVTRPYGMKGGQPGRSGVNYGV
;
A
#
# COMPACT_ATOMS: atom_id res chain seq x y z
N MET A 1 -29.04 -13.41 -7.41
CA MET A 1 -27.80 -12.84 -6.86
C MET A 1 -26.66 -13.75 -7.27
N ALA A 2 -25.85 -13.37 -8.25
CA ALA A 2 -24.73 -14.18 -8.71
C ALA A 2 -23.72 -14.34 -7.55
N ASN A 3 -23.33 -15.58 -7.26
CA ASN A 3 -22.40 -15.93 -6.18
C ASN A 3 -21.04 -15.25 -6.44
N ALA A 4 -20.52 -14.48 -5.48
CA ALA A 4 -19.25 -13.75 -5.61
C ALA A 4 -18.09 -14.66 -6.05
N GLU A 5 -18.11 -15.90 -5.58
CA GLU A 5 -17.20 -16.98 -6.01
C GLU A 5 -17.25 -17.23 -7.52
N ALA A 6 -18.44 -17.30 -8.13
CA ALA A 6 -18.61 -17.59 -9.54
C ALA A 6 -18.04 -16.46 -10.42
N CYS A 7 -18.17 -15.21 -9.99
CA CYS A 7 -17.57 -14.07 -10.69
C CYS A 7 -16.04 -14.12 -10.66
N VAL A 8 -15.44 -14.50 -9.53
CA VAL A 8 -13.99 -14.70 -9.41
C VAL A 8 -13.53 -15.85 -10.31
N ARG A 9 -14.20 -17.00 -10.26
CA ARG A 9 -13.88 -18.15 -11.13
C ARG A 9 -13.93 -17.78 -12.61
N ALA A 10 -14.98 -17.10 -13.05
CA ALA A 10 -15.12 -16.65 -14.44
C ALA A 10 -14.01 -15.65 -14.84
N PHE A 11 -13.65 -14.73 -13.96
CA PHE A 11 -12.54 -13.80 -14.18
C PHE A 11 -11.20 -14.51 -14.32
N LEU A 12 -10.91 -15.50 -13.47
CA LEU A 12 -9.67 -16.27 -13.50
C LEU A 12 -9.58 -17.11 -14.78
N VAL A 13 -10.65 -17.79 -15.19
CA VAL A 13 -10.67 -18.55 -16.47
C VAL A 13 -10.41 -17.63 -17.66
N ARG A 14 -11.02 -16.43 -17.69
CA ARG A 14 -10.73 -15.45 -18.75
C ARG A 14 -9.26 -15.05 -18.74
N THR A 15 -8.71 -14.74 -17.57
CA THR A 15 -7.31 -14.36 -17.39
C THR A 15 -6.37 -15.47 -17.88
N TYR A 16 -6.66 -16.74 -17.59
CA TYR A 16 -5.90 -17.88 -18.08
C TYR A 16 -5.83 -17.92 -19.61
N HIS A 17 -6.94 -17.67 -20.30
CA HIS A 17 -6.95 -17.64 -21.76
C HIS A 17 -6.19 -16.43 -22.32
N GLU A 18 -6.31 -15.26 -21.68
CA GLU A 18 -5.57 -14.04 -22.07
C GLU A 18 -4.05 -14.20 -21.92
N THR A 19 -3.58 -14.97 -20.93
CA THR A 19 -2.15 -15.24 -20.71
C THR A 19 -1.62 -16.48 -21.43
N GLY A 20 -2.48 -17.17 -22.20
CA GLY A 20 -2.12 -18.43 -22.87
C GLY A 20 -1.75 -19.55 -21.89
N GLY A 21 -2.36 -19.53 -20.70
CA GLY A 21 -2.17 -20.52 -19.63
C GLY A 21 -0.87 -20.40 -18.85
N LYS A 22 -0.08 -19.34 -19.07
CA LYS A 22 1.12 -19.08 -18.29
C LYS A 22 0.75 -18.58 -16.88
N PRO A 23 1.46 -19.02 -15.84
CA PRO A 23 1.33 -18.44 -14.51
C PRO A 23 1.60 -16.93 -14.55
N LEU A 24 0.86 -16.19 -13.73
CA LEU A 24 1.14 -14.78 -13.50
C LEU A 24 2.29 -14.68 -12.51
N HIS A 25 3.23 -13.78 -12.73
CA HIS A 25 4.39 -13.60 -11.86
C HIS A 25 4.69 -12.13 -11.65
N ALA A 26 5.05 -11.77 -10.42
CA ALA A 26 5.59 -10.46 -10.11
C ALA A 26 6.55 -10.52 -8.92
N LEU A 27 7.56 -9.66 -8.98
CA LEU A 27 8.51 -9.40 -7.92
C LEU A 27 8.62 -7.88 -7.73
N ASP A 28 8.60 -7.44 -6.48
CA ASP A 28 8.96 -6.10 -6.05
C ASP A 28 9.77 -6.21 -4.74
N HIS A 29 10.40 -5.12 -4.32
CA HIS A 29 11.25 -5.10 -3.13
C HIS A 29 10.84 -3.96 -2.20
N MET A 30 10.94 -4.22 -0.91
CA MET A 30 10.99 -3.18 0.11
C MET A 30 12.30 -2.39 -0.03
N ASP A 31 12.39 -1.20 0.55
CA ASP A 31 13.57 -0.33 0.41
C ASP A 31 14.82 -0.89 1.08
N ASP A 32 14.66 -1.78 2.07
CA ASP A 32 15.75 -2.54 2.67
C ASP A 32 16.24 -3.72 1.82
N GLY A 33 15.60 -3.95 0.66
CA GLY A 33 15.91 -5.04 -0.26
C GLY A 33 15.13 -6.34 -0.01
N THR A 34 14.25 -6.39 0.98
CA THR A 34 13.42 -7.58 1.23
C THR A 34 12.47 -7.82 0.04
N PRO A 35 12.52 -8.99 -0.62
CA PRO A 35 11.65 -9.28 -1.76
C PRO A 35 10.23 -9.61 -1.31
N ILE A 36 9.25 -9.20 -2.13
CA ILE A 36 7.88 -9.73 -2.12
C ILE A 36 7.64 -10.34 -3.49
N GLU A 37 7.59 -11.67 -3.53
CA GLU A 37 7.43 -12.44 -4.74
C GLU A 37 6.07 -13.12 -4.77
N LEU A 38 5.45 -13.13 -5.94
CA LEU A 38 4.13 -13.69 -6.16
C LEU A 38 4.09 -14.48 -7.46
N THR A 39 3.58 -15.70 -7.38
CA THR A 39 3.15 -16.50 -8.51
C THR A 39 1.68 -16.86 -8.37
N ILE A 40 0.87 -16.64 -9.42
CA ILE A 40 -0.53 -17.08 -9.48
C ILE A 40 -0.68 -18.12 -10.57
N THR A 41 -1.06 -19.34 -10.19
CA THR A 41 -1.36 -20.43 -11.12
C THR A 41 -2.86 -20.66 -11.18
N ILE A 42 -3.46 -20.55 -12.36
CA ILE A 42 -4.91 -20.65 -12.55
C ILE A 42 -5.26 -22.02 -13.15
N ASN A 43 -6.26 -22.69 -12.56
CA ASN A 43 -6.87 -23.89 -13.13
C ASN A 43 -8.04 -23.50 -14.06
N PRO A 44 -7.93 -23.74 -15.38
CA PRO A 44 -8.98 -23.36 -16.32
C PRO A 44 -10.24 -24.23 -16.21
N THR A 45 -10.17 -25.39 -15.55
CA THR A 45 -11.28 -26.36 -15.49
C THR A 45 -12.37 -25.91 -14.53
N ASP A 46 -11.98 -25.47 -13.33
CA ASP A 46 -12.92 -25.06 -12.27
C ASP A 46 -12.79 -23.57 -11.91
N GLY A 47 -11.86 -22.84 -12.52
CA GLY A 47 -11.61 -21.43 -12.24
C GLY A 47 -11.02 -21.17 -10.85
N SER A 48 -10.39 -22.16 -10.22
CA SER A 48 -9.59 -21.96 -9.02
C SER A 48 -8.21 -21.38 -9.35
N ALA A 49 -7.55 -20.78 -8.36
CA ALA A 49 -6.17 -20.35 -8.49
C ALA A 49 -5.36 -20.60 -7.22
N HIS A 50 -4.09 -20.93 -7.38
CA HIS A 50 -3.11 -20.99 -6.30
C HIS A 50 -2.30 -19.69 -6.28
N VAL A 51 -2.33 -18.99 -5.15
CA VAL A 51 -1.63 -17.74 -4.89
C VAL A 51 -0.42 -18.04 -4.02
N ASP A 52 0.75 -18.09 -4.63
CA ASP A 52 1.99 -18.52 -4.00
C ASP A 52 2.94 -17.34 -3.76
N PHE A 53 3.24 -17.08 -2.50
CA PHE A 53 4.19 -16.06 -2.05
C PHE A 53 5.58 -16.63 -1.72
N THR A 54 5.88 -17.86 -2.15
CA THR A 54 7.23 -18.44 -2.10
C THR A 54 8.21 -17.51 -2.82
N GLY A 55 9.35 -17.24 -2.16
CA GLY A 55 10.35 -16.26 -2.61
C GLY A 55 10.27 -14.90 -1.88
N THR A 56 9.18 -14.66 -1.13
CA THR A 56 9.12 -13.53 -0.19
C THR A 56 10.19 -13.67 0.89
N GLY A 57 10.88 -12.56 1.18
CA GLY A 57 11.98 -12.52 2.14
C GLY A 57 11.56 -12.79 3.58
N GLU A 58 12.56 -13.02 4.42
CA GLU A 58 12.38 -13.31 5.85
C GLU A 58 11.74 -12.12 6.59
N GLU A 59 11.18 -12.40 7.77
CA GLU A 59 10.78 -11.33 8.68
C GLU A 59 11.97 -10.46 9.10
N GLY A 60 11.72 -9.16 9.30
CA GLY A 60 12.76 -8.20 9.66
C GLY A 60 12.64 -7.68 11.09
N TYR A 61 13.74 -7.15 11.63
CA TYR A 61 13.78 -6.44 12.93
C TYR A 61 13.22 -5.00 12.82
N HIS A 62 12.03 -4.87 12.26
CA HIS A 62 11.33 -3.62 11.98
C HIS A 62 9.82 -3.84 12.06
N SER A 63 9.01 -2.78 11.94
CA SER A 63 7.55 -2.89 12.04
C SER A 63 6.82 -3.25 10.73
N PHE A 64 7.54 -3.44 9.62
CA PHE A 64 6.94 -3.75 8.31
C PHE A 64 6.44 -5.20 8.17
N ASN A 65 6.66 -6.07 9.15
CA ASN A 65 6.12 -7.43 9.07
C ASN A 65 4.59 -7.39 9.02
N ALA A 66 4.00 -8.27 8.23
CA ALA A 66 2.57 -8.28 7.94
C ALA A 66 1.99 -9.67 8.20
N PRO A 67 0.93 -9.80 9.03
CA PRO A 67 0.24 -11.08 9.19
C PRO A 67 -0.34 -11.56 7.86
N GLN A 68 -0.49 -12.88 7.69
CA GLN A 68 -1.05 -13.51 6.48
C GLN A 68 -2.39 -12.91 6.02
N ALA A 69 -3.19 -12.39 6.95
CA ALA A 69 -4.45 -11.71 6.67
C ALA A 69 -4.28 -10.53 5.69
N ILE A 70 -3.13 -9.84 5.72
CA ILE A 70 -2.80 -8.74 4.82
C ILE A 70 -2.67 -9.21 3.38
N ALA A 71 -1.96 -10.32 3.13
CA ALA A 71 -1.82 -10.86 1.77
C ALA A 71 -3.18 -11.29 1.19
N ARG A 72 -4.03 -11.91 2.02
CA ARG A 72 -5.38 -12.34 1.63
C ARG A 72 -6.30 -11.15 1.35
N SER A 73 -6.27 -10.11 2.20
CA SER A 73 -7.11 -8.92 2.03
C SER A 73 -6.69 -8.08 0.83
N ALA A 74 -5.38 -7.93 0.57
CA ALA A 74 -4.87 -7.28 -0.63
C ALA A 74 -5.28 -8.04 -1.90
N THR A 75 -5.21 -9.38 -1.89
CA THR A 75 -5.68 -10.23 -3.00
C THR A 75 -7.16 -10.03 -3.27
N LEU A 76 -7.98 -10.04 -2.23
CA LEU A 76 -9.41 -9.76 -2.32
C LEU A 76 -9.70 -8.38 -2.92
N TYR A 77 -8.99 -7.35 -2.46
CA TYR A 77 -9.12 -5.99 -2.96
C TYR A 77 -8.78 -5.90 -4.46
N VAL A 78 -7.63 -6.45 -4.87
CA VAL A 78 -7.20 -6.41 -6.28
C VAL A 78 -8.18 -7.13 -7.18
N LEU A 79 -8.61 -8.35 -6.81
CA LEU A 79 -9.63 -9.07 -7.57
C LEU A 79 -10.92 -8.25 -7.70
N ARG A 80 -11.36 -7.57 -6.62
CA ARG A 80 -12.55 -6.71 -6.67
C ARG A 80 -12.38 -5.52 -7.60
N CYS A 81 -11.18 -4.95 -7.70
CA CYS A 81 -10.87 -3.85 -8.62
C CYS A 81 -10.86 -4.32 -10.08
N LEU A 82 -10.40 -5.54 -10.35
CA LEU A 82 -10.29 -6.09 -11.71
C LEU A 82 -11.59 -6.72 -12.23
N ILE A 83 -12.42 -7.22 -11.32
CA ILE A 83 -13.74 -7.75 -11.66
C ILE A 83 -14.69 -6.56 -11.83
N ASN A 84 -14.90 -6.16 -13.08
CA ASN A 84 -15.83 -5.11 -13.48
C ASN A 84 -17.31 -5.57 -13.40
N GLN A 85 -17.72 -6.09 -12.25
CA GLN A 85 -19.09 -6.49 -11.96
C GLN A 85 -19.46 -6.03 -10.54
N GLU A 86 -20.74 -5.80 -10.33
CA GLU A 86 -21.29 -5.46 -9.02
C GLU A 86 -21.37 -6.72 -8.15
N ILE A 87 -20.23 -7.07 -7.53
CA ILE A 87 -20.13 -8.19 -6.59
C ILE A 87 -20.03 -7.65 -5.15
N PRO A 88 -20.77 -8.27 -4.20
CA PRO A 88 -20.59 -7.96 -2.78
C PRO A 88 -19.20 -8.41 -2.32
N LEU A 89 -18.52 -7.56 -1.56
CA LEU A 89 -17.22 -7.89 -0.97
C LEU A 89 -17.42 -8.84 0.21
N ASN A 90 -17.17 -10.13 0.02
CA ASN A 90 -17.25 -11.13 1.08
C ASN A 90 -16.26 -12.29 0.86
N GLU A 91 -16.17 -13.18 1.83
CA GLU A 91 -15.28 -14.36 1.82
C GLU A 91 -15.53 -15.30 0.63
N GLY A 92 -16.71 -15.25 0.00
CA GLY A 92 -17.00 -15.98 -1.24
C GLY A 92 -16.01 -15.70 -2.37
N CYS A 93 -15.43 -14.50 -2.43
CA CYS A 93 -14.40 -14.16 -3.40
C CYS A 93 -13.07 -14.89 -3.17
N LEU A 94 -12.80 -15.33 -1.93
CA LEU A 94 -11.57 -16.04 -1.56
C LEU A 94 -11.71 -17.57 -1.64
N ARG A 95 -12.93 -18.11 -1.64
CA ARG A 95 -13.16 -19.56 -1.75
C ARG A 95 -12.50 -20.26 -2.95
N PRO A 96 -12.38 -19.67 -4.16
CA PRO A 96 -11.71 -20.35 -5.27
C PRO A 96 -10.18 -20.23 -5.20
N LEU A 97 -9.64 -19.59 -4.16
CA LEU A 97 -8.21 -19.32 -4.01
C LEU A 97 -7.63 -20.19 -2.89
N ASP A 98 -6.49 -20.81 -3.19
CA ASP A 98 -5.62 -21.41 -2.19
C ASP A 98 -4.34 -20.56 -2.06
N PHE A 99 -3.73 -20.52 -0.87
CA PHE A 99 -2.60 -19.65 -0.58
C PHE A 99 -1.41 -20.42 0.00
N THR A 100 -0.23 -20.21 -0.59
CA THR A 100 1.05 -20.54 0.04
C THR A 100 1.70 -19.25 0.53
N ILE A 101 1.84 -19.09 1.84
CA ILE A 101 2.55 -17.96 2.47
C ILE A 101 3.55 -18.57 3.47
N PRO A 102 4.83 -18.74 3.10
CA PRO A 102 5.79 -19.49 3.93
C PRO A 102 5.99 -18.85 5.31
N LYS A 103 6.07 -19.66 6.38
CA LYS A 103 6.31 -19.18 7.74
C LYS A 103 7.68 -18.52 7.88
N GLY A 104 7.80 -17.54 8.76
CA GLY A 104 9.05 -16.81 9.01
C GLY A 104 9.39 -15.79 7.92
N THR A 105 8.44 -15.50 7.02
CA THR A 105 8.58 -14.47 5.99
C THR A 105 7.94 -13.16 6.42
N LEU A 106 8.26 -12.08 5.71
CA LEU A 106 7.65 -10.76 5.88
C LEU A 106 6.11 -10.80 5.90
N LEU A 107 5.49 -11.74 5.17
CA LEU A 107 4.03 -11.89 5.06
C LEU A 107 3.43 -12.98 5.96
N ASN A 108 4.26 -13.70 6.71
CA ASN A 108 3.83 -14.67 7.70
C ASN A 108 4.88 -14.77 8.82
N PRO A 109 5.05 -13.67 9.57
CA PRO A 109 6.09 -13.57 10.59
C PRO A 109 5.74 -14.42 11.82
N SER A 110 6.74 -14.59 12.70
CA SER A 110 6.62 -15.11 14.04
C SER A 110 5.70 -14.24 14.91
N PRO A 111 5.08 -14.80 15.96
CA PRO A 111 4.23 -14.06 16.88
C PRO A 111 4.92 -12.88 17.59
N GLU A 112 6.25 -12.93 17.70
CA GLU A 112 7.07 -11.94 18.39
C GLU A 112 7.45 -10.74 17.49
N ALA A 113 7.27 -10.87 16.17
CA ALA A 113 7.62 -9.82 15.23
C ALA A 113 6.72 -8.58 15.36
N ALA A 114 7.31 -7.39 15.21
CA ALA A 114 6.55 -6.15 15.18
C ALA A 114 5.79 -6.01 13.85
N VAL A 115 4.48 -5.76 13.93
CA VAL A 115 3.57 -5.73 12.75
C VAL A 115 2.83 -4.41 12.53
N CYS A 116 3.12 -3.36 13.30
CA CYS A 116 2.30 -2.14 13.29
C CYS A 116 2.31 -1.40 11.94
N ALA A 117 3.37 -1.53 11.15
CA ALA A 117 3.48 -0.93 9.82
C ALA A 117 3.15 -1.91 8.68
N GLY A 118 2.88 -3.19 8.98
CA GLY A 118 2.52 -4.20 7.98
C GLY A 118 1.26 -3.84 7.19
N ASN A 119 0.27 -3.23 7.84
CA ASN A 119 -0.90 -2.71 7.14
C ASN A 119 -0.55 -1.46 6.31
N PRO A 120 -0.16 -0.31 6.86
CA PRO A 120 -0.03 0.90 6.06
C PRO A 120 1.10 0.86 5.00
N ILE A 121 2.08 -0.03 5.13
CA ILE A 121 3.25 -0.05 4.26
C ILE A 121 3.27 -1.33 3.41
N THR A 122 3.41 -2.48 4.05
CA THR A 122 3.60 -3.75 3.34
C THR A 122 2.37 -4.16 2.55
N SER A 123 1.15 -3.87 3.03
CA SER A 123 -0.07 -4.17 2.27
C SER A 123 -0.15 -3.41 0.94
N GLN A 124 0.37 -2.17 0.88
CA GLN A 124 0.47 -1.42 -0.38
C GLN A 124 1.45 -2.11 -1.32
N ARG A 125 2.60 -2.57 -0.80
CA ARG A 125 3.57 -3.26 -1.64
C ARG A 125 3.03 -4.60 -2.16
N VAL A 126 2.30 -5.35 -1.34
CA VAL A 126 1.62 -6.57 -1.78
C VAL A 126 0.57 -6.24 -2.84
N THR A 127 -0.18 -5.15 -2.67
CA THR A 127 -1.15 -4.67 -3.67
C THR A 127 -0.46 -4.33 -4.99
N ASP A 128 0.68 -3.62 -4.95
CA ASP A 128 1.50 -3.31 -6.12
C ASP A 128 1.97 -4.59 -6.83
N VAL A 129 2.43 -5.61 -6.10
CA VAL A 129 2.87 -6.91 -6.66
C VAL A 129 1.71 -7.65 -7.33
N LEU A 130 0.53 -7.69 -6.69
CA LEU A 130 -0.68 -8.28 -7.25
C LEU A 130 -1.11 -7.56 -8.54
N ILE A 131 -1.21 -6.23 -8.52
CA ILE A 131 -1.54 -5.40 -9.69
C ILE A 131 -0.53 -5.63 -10.82
N LYS A 132 0.76 -5.77 -10.47
CA LYS A 132 1.84 -6.05 -11.41
C LYS A 132 1.69 -7.42 -12.06
N ALA A 133 1.37 -8.45 -11.29
CA ALA A 133 1.18 -9.82 -11.80
C ALA A 133 0.01 -9.90 -12.80
N PHE A 134 -1.07 -9.16 -12.54
CA PHE A 134 -2.19 -9.03 -13.48
C PHE A 134 -1.94 -8.01 -14.60
N GLU A 135 -0.79 -7.34 -14.63
CA GLU A 135 -0.43 -6.27 -15.57
C GLU A 135 -1.49 -5.16 -15.70
N ALA A 136 -2.21 -4.86 -14.61
CA ALA A 136 -3.43 -4.08 -14.68
C ALA A 136 -3.21 -2.56 -14.84
N CYS A 137 -2.25 -2.00 -14.12
CA CYS A 137 -1.86 -0.58 -14.23
C CYS A 137 -0.42 -0.37 -13.71
N ALA A 138 0.13 0.83 -13.91
CA ALA A 138 1.38 1.25 -13.28
C ALA A 138 1.22 1.38 -11.75
N ALA A 139 2.34 1.37 -11.01
CA ALA A 139 2.31 1.50 -9.55
C ALA A 139 1.87 2.89 -9.09
N SER A 140 1.33 2.93 -7.87
CA SER A 140 1.15 4.16 -7.10
C SER A 140 2.41 4.46 -6.26
N GLN A 141 2.34 5.38 -5.30
CA GLN A 141 3.44 5.67 -4.37
C GLN A 141 3.87 4.48 -3.48
N GLY A 142 3.17 3.33 -3.51
CA GLY A 142 3.62 2.06 -2.93
C GLY A 142 3.60 1.95 -1.41
N ASP A 143 3.04 2.95 -0.72
CA ASP A 143 2.83 3.01 0.72
C ASP A 143 1.71 4.02 1.10
N CYS A 144 1.41 4.13 2.40
CA CYS A 144 0.48 5.14 2.93
C CYS A 144 1.18 6.39 3.48
N ASN A 145 2.52 6.47 3.45
CA ASN A 145 3.32 7.56 4.03
C ASN A 145 2.81 8.00 5.40
N VAL A 146 2.97 7.15 6.42
CA VAL A 146 2.42 7.44 7.75
C VAL A 146 3.32 8.45 8.44
N PHE A 147 2.82 9.66 8.59
CA PHE A 147 3.47 10.73 9.31
C PHE A 147 2.81 10.90 10.68
N SER A 148 3.61 10.88 11.73
CA SER A 148 3.12 11.03 13.10
C SER A 148 3.97 12.04 13.86
N LEU A 149 3.34 12.74 14.79
CA LEU A 149 4.03 13.63 15.73
C LEU A 149 3.37 13.59 17.10
N GLY A 150 4.15 13.89 18.13
CA GLY A 150 3.63 13.90 19.49
C GLY A 150 4.62 14.40 20.52
N ILE A 151 4.09 14.60 21.72
CA ILE A 151 4.88 14.74 22.94
C ILE A 151 4.26 13.84 24.02
N ASP A 152 5.09 13.40 24.95
CA ASP A 152 4.63 12.62 26.10
C ASP A 152 3.76 13.50 27.01
N GLY A 153 2.84 12.88 27.75
CA GLY A 153 2.11 13.57 28.81
C GLY A 153 2.99 13.76 30.04
N ASP A 154 2.75 14.85 30.76
CA ASP A 154 3.38 15.15 32.03
C ASP A 154 2.71 14.37 33.18
N PHE A 155 3.45 14.22 34.28
CA PHE A 155 2.96 13.63 35.52
C PHE A 155 3.03 14.68 36.63
N ASP A 156 2.06 14.67 37.54
CA ASP A 156 2.06 15.50 38.74
C ASP A 156 3.11 15.00 39.76
N PRO A 157 3.39 15.76 40.85
CA PRO A 157 4.36 15.34 41.86
C PRO A 157 4.01 14.02 42.59
N ASP A 158 2.75 13.61 42.55
CA ASP A 158 2.25 12.35 43.15
C ASP A 158 2.32 11.18 42.16
N GLY A 159 2.78 11.42 40.91
CA GLY A 159 2.94 10.42 39.86
C GLY A 159 1.68 10.15 39.04
N ASN A 160 0.63 10.97 39.14
CA ASN A 160 -0.56 10.84 38.31
C ASN A 160 -0.38 11.56 36.98
N ALA A 161 -0.86 10.96 35.88
CA ALA A 161 -0.82 11.60 34.57
C ALA A 161 -1.67 12.88 34.57
N ILE A 162 -1.09 13.99 34.12
CA ILE A 162 -1.79 15.27 33.94
C ILE A 162 -2.60 15.18 32.64
N PRO A 163 -3.94 15.26 32.68
CA PRO A 163 -4.76 15.21 31.47
C PRO A 163 -4.38 16.31 30.49
N ASP A 164 -4.39 16.00 29.19
CA ASP A 164 -4.17 16.93 28.07
C ASP A 164 -2.81 17.67 28.07
N SER A 165 -1.84 17.20 28.87
CA SER A 165 -0.47 17.72 28.88
C SER A 165 0.35 17.28 27.66
N GLY A 166 0.03 16.10 27.11
CA GLY A 166 0.63 15.54 25.91
C GLY A 166 -0.32 15.50 24.72
N PHE A 167 0.20 15.15 23.54
CA PHE A 167 -0.64 14.87 22.37
C PHE A 167 0.00 13.86 21.43
N GLY A 168 -0.85 13.22 20.62
CA GLY A 168 -0.46 12.46 19.44
C GLY A 168 -1.26 12.90 18.22
N PHE A 169 -0.58 12.94 17.07
CA PHE A 169 -1.17 13.15 15.75
C PHE A 169 -0.58 12.12 14.80
N GLY A 170 -1.41 11.64 13.88
CA GLY A 170 -1.01 10.78 12.79
C GLY A 170 -1.86 11.04 11.56
N GLU A 171 -1.21 11.08 10.40
CA GLU A 171 -1.88 11.15 9.10
C GLU A 171 -1.17 10.28 8.07
N THR A 172 -1.87 10.06 6.96
CA THR A 172 -1.33 9.42 5.76
C THR A 172 -1.14 10.47 4.70
N ILE A 173 0.03 10.48 4.04
CA ILE A 173 0.33 11.44 2.97
C ILE A 173 0.04 10.77 1.62
N CYS A 174 -0.86 11.37 0.84
CA CYS A 174 -1.27 10.82 -0.46
C CYS A 174 -0.15 10.89 -1.51
N GLY A 175 -0.37 10.23 -2.64
CA GLY A 175 0.56 10.21 -3.77
C GLY A 175 -0.14 10.41 -5.09
N GLY A 176 0.51 10.01 -6.18
CA GLY A 176 -0.12 9.93 -7.49
C GLY A 176 -0.53 8.51 -7.80
N SER A 177 -1.72 8.31 -8.36
CA SER A 177 -2.16 6.98 -8.76
C SER A 177 -1.44 6.48 -10.01
N GLY A 178 -1.43 5.15 -10.18
CA GLY A 178 -1.01 4.51 -11.42
C GLY A 178 -1.86 4.90 -12.63
N ALA A 179 -1.22 4.97 -13.79
CA ALA A 179 -1.89 5.05 -15.09
C ALA A 179 -2.19 3.66 -15.63
N GLY A 180 -3.24 3.52 -16.46
CA GLY A 180 -3.63 2.24 -17.04
C GLY A 180 -4.22 2.37 -18.45
N PRO A 181 -4.77 1.28 -19.01
CA PRO A 181 -5.25 1.25 -20.39
C PRO A 181 -6.45 2.17 -20.62
N GLY A 182 -6.17 3.44 -20.98
CA GLY A 182 -7.20 4.42 -21.33
C GLY A 182 -7.28 5.63 -20.39
N TRP A 183 -6.42 5.71 -19.36
CA TRP A 183 -6.48 6.78 -18.38
C TRP A 183 -5.11 7.18 -17.83
N ASN A 184 -4.94 8.48 -17.60
CA ASN A 184 -3.84 9.00 -16.79
C ASN A 184 -4.12 8.74 -15.30
N GLY A 185 -3.07 8.69 -14.50
CA GLY A 185 -3.19 8.66 -13.05
C GLY A 185 -3.64 10.01 -12.48
N THR A 186 -4.34 9.95 -11.35
CA THR A 186 -4.80 11.12 -10.60
C THR A 186 -3.71 11.58 -9.63
N SER A 187 -3.41 12.87 -9.64
CA SER A 187 -2.42 13.47 -8.73
C SER A 187 -3.00 13.71 -7.34
N GLY A 188 -2.17 13.54 -6.30
CA GLY A 188 -2.52 13.88 -4.92
C GLY A 188 -3.72 13.13 -4.33
N VAL A 189 -3.84 11.83 -4.60
CA VAL A 189 -4.97 10.99 -4.19
C VAL A 189 -4.53 9.86 -3.25
N HIS A 190 -5.31 9.63 -2.19
CA HIS A 190 -5.20 8.42 -1.39
C HIS A 190 -5.80 7.26 -2.15
N ILE A 191 -5.04 6.18 -2.34
CA ILE A 191 -5.45 5.07 -3.18
C ILE A 191 -5.02 3.73 -2.57
N HIS A 192 -5.74 2.67 -2.96
CA HIS A 192 -5.49 1.31 -2.51
C HIS A 192 -5.64 1.20 -0.99
N MET A 193 -4.60 0.79 -0.28
CA MET A 193 -4.71 0.42 1.14
C MET A 193 -4.79 1.61 2.10
N THR A 194 -4.70 2.85 1.62
CA THR A 194 -4.69 4.01 2.53
C THR A 194 -6.03 4.25 3.24
N ASN A 195 -7.16 3.98 2.58
CA ASN A 195 -8.53 4.04 3.13
C ASN A 195 -8.81 5.17 4.16
N THR A 196 -8.20 6.34 3.96
CA THR A 196 -8.27 7.51 4.83
C THR A 196 -8.40 8.75 3.95
N ARG A 197 -8.91 9.83 4.54
CA ARG A 197 -8.92 11.15 3.91
C ARG A 197 -7.76 11.96 4.46
N ILE A 198 -7.26 12.89 3.63
CA ILE A 198 -6.23 13.84 4.05
C ILE A 198 -6.73 14.71 5.20
N THR A 199 -5.84 15.04 6.14
CA THR A 199 -6.16 15.96 7.23
C THR A 199 -6.25 17.39 6.69
N ASP A 200 -7.33 18.09 7.06
CA ASP A 200 -7.50 19.50 6.74
C ASP A 200 -6.39 20.36 7.39
N PRO A 201 -5.67 21.20 6.63
CA PRO A 201 -4.59 22.04 7.15
C PRO A 201 -5.04 22.90 8.34
N GLU A 202 -6.20 23.55 8.24
CA GLU A 202 -6.73 24.40 9.32
C GLU A 202 -6.97 23.63 10.62
N MET A 203 -7.40 22.36 10.52
CA MET A 203 -7.63 21.51 11.69
C MET A 203 -6.33 21.03 12.30
N LEU A 204 -5.31 20.77 11.48
CA LEU A 204 -3.96 20.44 11.94
C LEU A 204 -3.36 21.63 12.71
N GLU A 205 -3.33 22.81 12.10
CA GLU A 205 -2.71 24.01 12.69
C GLU A 205 -3.45 24.54 13.92
N LYS A 206 -4.77 24.35 13.98
CA LYS A 206 -5.57 24.74 15.14
C LYS A 206 -5.36 23.85 16.36
N ARG A 207 -5.08 22.56 16.15
CA ARG A 207 -5.01 21.56 17.23
C ARG A 207 -3.60 21.27 17.71
N TYR A 208 -2.61 21.48 16.85
CA TYR A 208 -1.23 21.09 17.12
C TYR A 208 -0.29 22.27 16.88
N PRO A 209 0.85 22.35 17.57
CA PRO A 209 1.85 23.41 17.40
C PRO A 209 2.66 23.19 16.12
N VAL A 210 1.97 23.15 14.98
CA VAL A 210 2.49 22.82 13.66
C VAL A 210 1.91 23.81 12.68
N LEU A 211 2.72 24.34 11.77
CA LEU A 211 2.30 25.09 10.60
C LEU A 211 2.59 24.27 9.34
N LEU A 212 1.59 24.13 8.46
CA LEU A 212 1.77 23.46 7.17
C LEU A 212 2.17 24.52 6.13
N ARG A 213 3.47 24.77 6.02
CA ARG A 213 4.04 25.80 5.14
C ARG A 213 3.77 25.55 3.67
N GLU A 214 3.69 24.29 3.27
CA GLU A 214 3.37 23.93 1.90
C GLU A 214 2.50 22.69 1.89
N PHE A 215 1.48 22.71 1.02
CA PHE A 215 0.74 21.55 0.59
C PHE A 215 0.41 21.70 -0.89
N SER A 216 1.20 21.05 -1.76
CA SER A 216 1.14 21.25 -3.20
C SER A 216 1.30 19.94 -3.97
N ILE A 217 0.89 19.93 -5.24
CA ILE A 217 1.21 18.83 -6.16
C ILE A 217 2.67 18.95 -6.59
N GLN A 218 3.43 17.87 -6.45
CA GLN A 218 4.82 17.81 -6.91
C GLN A 218 4.84 17.54 -8.42
N GLU A 219 4.74 18.60 -9.22
CA GLU A 219 4.67 18.49 -10.67
C GLU A 219 5.83 17.70 -11.29
N GLY A 220 5.49 16.89 -12.29
CA GLY A 220 6.42 16.03 -13.02
C GLY A 220 7.03 14.89 -12.20
N SER A 221 6.42 14.51 -11.07
CA SER A 221 6.83 13.34 -10.29
C SER A 221 6.22 12.02 -10.78
N GLY A 222 5.08 12.08 -11.48
CA GLY A 222 4.45 10.92 -12.08
C GLY A 222 5.28 10.30 -13.22
N GLY A 223 5.21 8.97 -13.34
CA GLY A 223 5.85 8.23 -14.42
C GLY A 223 5.32 8.64 -15.80
N ARG A 224 6.18 8.65 -16.82
CA ARG A 224 5.84 9.09 -18.18
C ARG A 224 5.57 7.90 -19.10
N GLY A 225 4.52 7.98 -19.90
CA GLY A 225 4.15 6.94 -20.85
C GLY A 225 3.09 7.42 -21.83
N LYS A 226 2.45 6.48 -22.54
CA LYS A 226 1.26 6.79 -23.35
C LYS A 226 0.17 7.44 -22.50
N TRP A 227 0.02 6.94 -21.27
CA TRP A 227 -0.73 7.55 -20.19
C TRP A 227 0.24 7.88 -19.06
N ASN A 228 0.15 9.09 -18.53
CA ASN A 228 1.04 9.58 -17.47
C ASN A 228 0.50 9.15 -16.10
N GLY A 229 1.40 8.70 -15.21
CA GLY A 229 1.06 8.50 -13.80
C GLY A 229 0.73 9.83 -13.11
N GLY A 230 -0.05 9.75 -12.04
CA GLY A 230 -0.36 10.92 -11.22
C GLY A 230 0.90 11.46 -10.54
N ASN A 231 0.90 12.76 -10.29
CA ASN A 231 1.96 13.38 -9.48
C ASN A 231 1.70 13.13 -7.98
N GLY A 232 2.78 12.92 -7.23
CA GLY A 232 2.73 12.96 -5.76
C GLY A 232 2.51 14.37 -5.22
N ILE A 233 2.60 14.52 -3.90
CA ILE A 233 2.48 15.82 -3.23
C ILE A 233 3.75 16.19 -2.47
N ARG A 234 3.85 17.47 -2.12
CA ARG A 234 4.83 18.02 -1.19
C ARG A 234 4.09 18.55 0.03
N ARG A 235 4.56 18.16 1.21
CA ARG A 235 4.13 18.73 2.50
C ARG A 235 5.36 19.24 3.25
N VAL A 236 5.29 20.46 3.75
CA VAL A 236 6.35 21.07 4.55
C VAL A 236 5.75 21.47 5.89
N TYR A 237 6.21 20.82 6.96
CA TYR A 237 5.76 21.07 8.32
C TYR A 237 6.81 21.90 9.05
N GLU A 238 6.35 22.95 9.73
CA GLU A 238 7.16 23.73 10.66
C GLU A 238 6.60 23.53 12.06
N PHE A 239 7.46 23.16 13.01
CA PHE A 239 7.05 22.90 14.39
C PHE A 239 7.24 24.16 15.24
N GLY A 240 6.17 24.60 15.93
CA GLY A 240 6.20 25.77 16.81
C GLY A 240 6.80 25.49 18.19
N ARG A 241 7.11 24.22 18.49
CA ARG A 241 7.83 23.76 19.68
C ARG A 241 8.54 22.45 19.40
N GLU A 242 9.35 22.00 20.34
CA GLU A 242 9.96 20.67 20.27
C GLU A 242 8.88 19.58 20.31
N VAL A 243 8.90 18.70 19.31
CA VAL A 243 8.01 17.53 19.19
C VAL A 243 8.81 16.34 18.68
N ARG A 244 8.37 15.13 19.00
CA ARG A 244 8.87 13.93 18.35
C ARG A 244 8.06 13.72 17.08
N ALA A 245 8.70 13.82 15.92
CA ALA A 245 8.10 13.49 14.63
C ALA A 245 8.70 12.18 14.08
N SER A 246 7.87 11.38 13.43
CA SER A 246 8.27 10.13 12.78
C SER A 246 7.56 10.00 11.45
N ILE A 247 8.27 9.44 10.47
CA ILE A 247 7.70 9.06 9.19
C ILE A 247 8.02 7.59 8.92
N VAL A 248 6.98 6.82 8.67
CA VAL A 248 7.06 5.41 8.30
C VAL A 248 6.66 5.32 6.83
N SER A 249 7.64 5.01 5.97
CA SER A 249 7.49 5.20 4.54
C SER A 249 8.48 4.38 3.71
N GLU A 250 8.13 4.10 2.46
CA GLU A 250 8.79 3.19 1.50
C GLU A 250 8.90 3.83 0.10
N ARG A 251 9.53 3.22 -0.92
CA ARG A 251 9.80 3.88 -2.23
C ARG A 251 10.73 5.11 -2.16
N ARG A 252 11.66 5.11 -1.20
CA ARG A 252 12.75 6.09 -1.06
C ARG A 252 14.01 5.57 -1.74
N VAL A 253 14.20 4.25 -1.74
CA VAL A 253 15.28 3.56 -2.46
C VAL A 253 14.76 3.03 -3.79
N THR A 254 13.63 2.33 -3.76
CA THR A 254 12.99 1.76 -4.96
C THR A 254 11.99 2.74 -5.59
N ARG A 255 11.89 2.78 -6.92
CA ARG A 255 10.92 3.64 -7.61
C ARG A 255 9.62 2.89 -7.92
N PRO A 256 8.45 3.56 -7.86
CA PRO A 256 7.20 3.02 -8.39
C PRO A 256 7.38 2.59 -9.85
N TYR A 257 7.02 1.35 -10.18
CA TYR A 257 7.21 0.82 -11.54
C TYR A 257 6.24 1.46 -12.54
N GLY A 258 6.69 1.61 -13.78
CA GLY A 258 5.81 1.80 -14.94
C GLY A 258 5.36 0.46 -15.53
N MET A 259 4.41 0.50 -16.47
CA MET A 259 3.81 -0.70 -17.06
C MET A 259 3.82 -0.60 -18.59
N LYS A 260 4.04 -1.72 -19.29
CA LYS A 260 4.05 -1.82 -20.77
C LYS A 260 4.83 -0.70 -21.49
N GLY A 261 6.05 -0.40 -21.01
CA GLY A 261 6.93 0.62 -21.58
C GLY A 261 6.80 2.01 -20.96
N GLY A 262 5.90 2.21 -20.00
CA GLY A 262 5.87 3.40 -19.16
C GLY A 262 7.11 3.48 -18.25
N GLN A 263 7.58 4.71 -18.02
CA GLN A 263 8.69 5.01 -17.14
C GLN A 263 8.25 5.01 -15.67
N PRO A 264 9.16 4.68 -14.73
CA PRO A 264 8.86 4.72 -13.30
C PRO A 264 8.56 6.15 -12.82
N GLY A 265 7.78 6.25 -11.74
CA GLY A 265 7.61 7.50 -10.99
C GLY A 265 8.89 7.89 -10.25
N ARG A 266 8.95 9.12 -9.76
CA ARG A 266 10.05 9.56 -8.87
C ARG A 266 9.94 8.87 -7.50
N SER A 267 11.08 8.60 -6.88
CA SER A 267 11.14 8.17 -5.47
C SER A 267 10.62 9.27 -4.54
N GLY A 268 10.03 8.85 -3.42
CA GLY A 268 9.74 9.73 -2.30
C GLY A 268 11.02 10.22 -1.64
N VAL A 269 10.95 11.38 -0.99
CA VAL A 269 12.07 11.96 -0.24
C VAL A 269 11.57 12.54 1.06
N ASN A 270 12.30 12.30 2.13
CA ASN A 270 12.02 12.83 3.46
C ASN A 270 13.20 13.73 3.85
N TYR A 271 12.94 14.96 4.24
CA TYR A 271 13.95 15.91 4.69
C TYR A 271 13.64 16.34 6.13
N GLY A 272 14.65 16.29 7.00
CA GLY A 272 14.63 16.97 8.29
C GLY A 272 15.59 18.15 8.21
N VAL A 273 15.14 19.33 8.63
CA VAL A 273 15.92 20.57 8.66
C VAL A 273 15.92 21.10 10.07
#